data_AF-A0A6I6AA37-F1
#
_entry.id   AF-A0A6I6AA37-F1
#
_cell.length_a   1.000
_cell.length_b   1.000
_cell.length_c   1.000
_cell.angle_alpha   90.00
_cell.angle_beta   90.00
_cell.angle_gamma   90.00
#
_symmetry.space_group_name_H-M   'P 1'
#
loop_
_entity.id
_entity.type
_entity.pdbx_description
1 polymer ?
#
loop_
_entity_poly.entity_id
_entity_poly.type
_entity_poly.pdbx_seq_one_letter_code
_entity_poly.pdbx_strand_id
1 'polypeptide(L)'
;MSASSDNLHPDTPIVVLSGPTASGKTTIVNRLMQESPVKLIKAISATTRPRRKGEVDGEDYYFLTQEEFEERQKNDEFLECEQVHGLGYWYGTLKSEVARAEQEGGWPFLEIDVQGTLKLKEQFPQTITLFVRTSSDEEYEKRIRSRGTESEEVIEKRLETIRKELELAEHYNHVIINDELDRAVAEIGTILKQREQELNAGRI
;
A
#
# COMPACT_ATOMS: atom_id res chain seq x y z
N MET A 1 21.01 7.24 19.75
CA MET A 1 21.69 6.46 18.70
C MET A 1 20.87 6.64 17.44
N SER A 2 21.34 7.44 16.50
CA SER A 2 20.63 7.73 15.25
C SER A 2 20.71 6.50 14.36
N ALA A 3 19.56 5.88 14.09
CA ALA A 3 19.45 4.92 13.01
C ALA A 3 19.58 5.72 11.70
N SER A 4 20.75 5.67 11.09
CA SER A 4 21.03 6.33 9.81
C SER A 4 20.12 5.71 8.74
N SER A 5 19.34 6.55 8.06
CA SER A 5 18.39 6.23 6.99
C SER A 5 19.02 5.71 5.68
N ASP A 6 20.34 5.51 5.66
CA ASP A 6 21.12 5.19 4.46
C ASP A 6 21.40 3.69 4.26
N ASN A 7 20.90 2.83 5.14
CA ASN A 7 21.09 1.37 5.05
C ASN A 7 19.74 0.64 5.00
N LEU A 8 18.91 0.93 4.00
CA LEU A 8 17.95 -0.09 3.55
C LEU A 8 18.79 -1.29 3.08
N HIS A 9 18.54 -2.48 3.61
CA HIS A 9 19.26 -3.65 3.15
C HIS A 9 18.83 -3.89 1.69
N PRO A 10 19.74 -3.81 0.70
CA PRO A 10 19.38 -3.79 -0.72
C PRO A 10 18.64 -5.06 -1.19
N ASP A 11 18.61 -6.10 -0.34
CA ASP A 11 18.03 -7.41 -0.62
C ASP A 11 16.68 -7.66 0.06
N THR A 12 16.19 -6.77 0.93
CA THR A 12 14.87 -6.97 1.56
C THR A 12 13.76 -6.64 0.56
N PRO A 13 12.87 -7.59 0.22
CA PRO A 13 11.77 -7.32 -0.69
C PRO A 13 10.78 -6.35 -0.06
N ILE A 14 10.42 -5.32 -0.81
CA ILE A 14 9.29 -4.46 -0.47
C ILE A 14 8.05 -5.02 -1.14
N VAL A 15 6.98 -5.21 -0.38
CA VAL A 15 5.67 -5.62 -0.90
C VAL A 15 4.76 -4.40 -0.89
N VAL A 16 4.10 -4.13 -2.02
CA VAL A 16 3.10 -3.08 -2.12
C VAL A 16 1.79 -3.68 -2.60
N LEU A 17 0.71 -3.39 -1.88
CA LEU A 17 -0.64 -3.70 -2.31
C LEU A 17 -1.41 -2.39 -2.51
N SER A 18 -1.84 -2.18 -3.74
CA SER A 18 -2.61 -1.00 -4.13
C SER A 18 -3.72 -1.40 -5.09
N GLY A 19 -4.41 -0.42 -5.66
CA GLY A 19 -5.55 -0.62 -6.55
C GLY A 19 -6.73 0.26 -6.13
N PRO A 20 -7.84 0.18 -6.86
CA PRO A 20 -8.86 1.20 -6.73
C PRO A 20 -9.57 1.20 -5.38
N THR A 21 -10.20 2.33 -5.04
CA THR A 21 -11.11 2.35 -3.88
C THR A 21 -12.19 1.26 -4.03
N ALA A 22 -12.64 0.69 -2.91
CA ALA A 22 -13.60 -0.43 -2.86
C ALA A 22 -13.12 -1.79 -3.45
N SER A 23 -11.85 -1.95 -3.82
CA SER A 23 -11.33 -3.27 -4.26
C SER A 23 -11.12 -4.28 -3.12
N GLY A 24 -11.20 -3.87 -1.85
CA GLY A 24 -11.10 -4.75 -0.68
C GLY A 24 -9.69 -4.94 -0.11
N LYS A 25 -8.76 -4.05 -0.45
CA LYS A 25 -7.35 -4.04 0.00
C LYS A 25 -7.18 -4.26 1.50
N THR A 26 -7.81 -3.43 2.33
CA THR A 26 -7.67 -3.49 3.80
C THR A 26 -8.04 -4.87 4.36
N THR A 27 -9.07 -5.52 3.81
CA THR A 27 -9.46 -6.88 4.23
C THR A 27 -8.39 -7.92 3.86
N ILE A 28 -7.81 -7.81 2.66
CA ILE A 28 -6.70 -8.68 2.23
C ILE A 28 -5.47 -8.46 3.11
N VAL A 29 -5.09 -7.20 3.36
CA VAL A 29 -3.94 -6.84 4.20
C VAL A 29 -4.10 -7.44 5.60
N ASN A 30 -5.26 -7.27 6.22
CA ASN A 30 -5.53 -7.82 7.55
C ASN A 30 -5.41 -9.35 7.59
N ARG A 31 -5.85 -10.05 6.53
CA ARG A 31 -5.74 -11.51 6.45
C ARG A 31 -4.28 -11.95 6.23
N LEU A 32 -3.54 -11.27 5.37
CA LEU A 32 -2.13 -11.55 5.12
C LEU A 32 -1.25 -11.30 6.35
N MET A 33 -1.56 -10.31 7.19
CA MET A 33 -0.87 -10.10 8.47
C MET A 33 -0.94 -11.30 9.41
N GLN A 34 -1.98 -12.14 9.27
CA GLN A 34 -2.21 -13.29 10.15
C GLN A 34 -1.72 -14.60 9.52
N GLU A 35 -1.80 -14.73 8.20
CA GLU A 35 -1.70 -16.03 7.52
C GLU A 35 -0.66 -16.07 6.40
N SER A 36 0.08 -14.98 6.16
CA SER A 36 1.10 -14.94 5.10
C SER A 36 2.17 -16.02 5.32
N PRO A 37 2.58 -16.73 4.25
CA PRO A 37 3.65 -17.73 4.34
C PRO A 37 5.03 -17.11 4.58
N VAL A 38 5.19 -15.81 4.32
CA VAL A 38 6.38 -15.02 4.63
C VAL A 38 6.07 -14.04 5.76
N LYS A 39 7.06 -13.69 6.58
CA LYS A 39 6.87 -12.70 7.65
C LYS A 39 6.72 -11.30 7.05
N LEU A 40 5.51 -10.75 7.10
CA LEU A 40 5.20 -9.39 6.64
C LEU A 40 5.10 -8.44 7.84
N ILE A 41 5.61 -7.22 7.69
CA ILE A 41 5.47 -6.15 8.66
C ILE A 41 4.74 -4.99 7.98
N LYS A 42 3.50 -4.72 8.40
CA LYS A 42 2.73 -3.60 7.84
C LYS A 42 3.43 -2.29 8.17
N ALA A 43 3.67 -1.48 7.15
CA ALA A 43 4.16 -0.11 7.31
C ALA A 43 3.02 0.83 7.69
N ILE A 44 3.29 1.73 8.64
CA ILE A 44 2.36 2.78 9.04
C ILE A 44 2.68 4.04 8.22
N SER A 45 1.73 4.48 7.40
CA SER A 45 1.90 5.71 6.61
C SER A 45 1.78 6.96 7.49
N ALA A 46 2.46 8.03 7.11
CA ALA A 46 2.23 9.36 7.66
C ALA A 46 1.19 10.11 6.83
N THR A 47 0.45 11.01 7.47
CA THR A 47 -0.48 11.91 6.77
C THR A 47 -0.61 13.26 7.44
N THR A 48 -0.89 14.31 6.66
CA THR A 48 -1.28 15.64 7.17
C THR A 48 -2.79 15.79 7.37
N ARG A 49 -3.57 14.74 7.05
CA ARG A 49 -5.01 14.74 7.30
C ARG A 49 -5.27 14.74 8.81
N PRO A 50 -6.26 15.51 9.30
CA PRO A 50 -6.74 15.37 10.67
C PRO A 50 -7.20 13.95 10.99
N ARG A 51 -6.77 13.45 12.16
CA ARG A 51 -7.20 12.17 12.72
C ARG A 51 -8.71 12.09 12.86
N ARG A 52 -9.32 11.00 12.37
CA ARG A 52 -10.76 10.71 12.55
C ARG A 52 -11.01 10.10 13.92
N LYS A 53 -12.28 10.12 14.34
CA LYS A 53 -12.70 9.48 15.59
C LYS A 53 -12.42 7.97 15.53
N GLY A 54 -11.63 7.48 16.47
CA GLY A 54 -11.27 6.07 16.60
C GLY A 54 -9.92 5.70 15.98
N GLU A 55 -9.30 6.58 15.20
CA GLU A 55 -7.93 6.37 14.72
C GLU A 55 -6.92 6.66 15.86
N VAL A 56 -5.83 5.90 15.90
CA VAL A 56 -4.73 5.97 16.86
C VAL A 56 -3.45 6.36 16.13
N ASP A 57 -2.74 7.33 16.70
CA ASP A 57 -1.46 7.81 16.16
C ASP A 57 -0.35 6.78 16.40
N GLY A 58 0.44 6.50 15.36
CA GLY A 58 1.46 5.44 15.39
C GLY A 58 0.89 4.01 15.29
N GLU A 59 -0.40 3.86 14.96
CA GLU A 59 -1.01 2.56 14.66
C GLU A 59 -1.75 2.61 13.32
N ASP A 60 -2.69 3.55 13.16
CA ASP A 60 -3.42 3.73 11.90
C ASP A 60 -2.60 4.58 10.91
N TYR A 61 -2.08 5.70 11.40
CA TYR A 61 -1.18 6.62 10.69
C TYR A 61 -0.27 7.33 11.69
N TYR A 62 0.85 7.88 11.20
CA TYR A 62 1.50 9.01 11.85
C TYR A 62 0.81 10.30 11.41
N PHE A 63 0.06 10.93 12.32
CA PHE A 63 -0.67 12.16 12.05
C PHE A 63 0.25 13.37 12.28
N LEU A 64 0.83 13.86 11.19
CA LEU A 64 1.79 14.96 11.20
C LEU A 64 1.10 16.30 10.92
N THR A 65 1.66 17.40 11.43
CA THR A 65 1.32 18.72 10.91
C THR A 65 1.89 18.92 9.51
N GLN A 66 1.42 19.96 8.81
CA GLN A 66 1.97 20.31 7.50
C GLN A 66 3.46 20.66 7.60
N GLU A 67 3.85 21.39 8.65
CA GLU A 67 5.24 21.78 8.91
C GLU A 67 6.13 20.57 9.20
N GLU A 68 5.66 19.62 10.02
CA GLU A 68 6.39 18.38 10.32
C GLU A 68 6.58 17.52 9.07
N PHE A 69 5.55 17.41 8.23
CA PHE A 69 5.64 16.66 6.97
C PHE A 69 6.66 17.29 6.02
N GLU A 70 6.62 18.62 5.87
CA GLU A 70 7.58 19.36 5.04
C GLU A 70 9.01 19.26 5.56
N GLU A 71 9.22 19.28 6.87
CA GLU A 71 10.53 19.07 7.47
C GLU A 71 11.08 17.69 7.14
N ARG A 72 10.26 16.64 7.34
CA ARG A 72 10.64 15.26 6.99
C ARG A 72 10.91 15.07 5.50
N GLN A 73 10.13 15.74 4.65
CA GLN A 73 10.37 15.76 3.21
C GLN A 73 11.71 16.42 2.85
N LYS A 74 12.05 17.56 3.48
CA LYS A 74 13.34 18.23 3.29
C LYS A 74 14.52 17.39 3.78
N ASN A 75 14.29 16.57 4.80
CA ASN A 75 15.28 15.66 5.37
C ASN A 75 15.38 14.32 4.63
N ASP A 76 14.64 14.13 3.52
CA ASP A 76 14.62 12.87 2.75
C ASP A 76 14.23 11.65 3.60
N GLU A 77 13.28 11.82 4.52
CA GLU A 77 12.82 10.75 5.43
C GLU A 77 11.71 9.87 4.83
N PHE A 78 11.11 10.28 3.72
CA PHE A 78 10.07 9.53 3.02
C PHE A 78 10.65 8.60 1.96
N LEU A 79 10.16 7.36 1.94
CA LEU A 79 10.39 6.41 0.86
C LEU A 79 9.60 6.82 -0.39
N GLU A 80 8.34 7.22 -0.18
CA GLU A 80 7.47 7.86 -1.15
C GLU A 80 6.54 8.82 -0.43
N CYS A 81 6.11 9.88 -1.11
CA CYS A 81 5.06 10.75 -0.62
C CYS A 81 4.34 11.47 -1.77
N GLU A 82 3.05 11.75 -1.56
CA GLU A 82 2.27 12.55 -2.49
C GLU A 82 1.02 13.17 -1.86
N GLN A 83 0.47 14.14 -2.58
CA GLN A 83 -0.82 14.72 -2.24
C GLN A 83 -1.93 13.90 -2.90
N VAL A 84 -2.79 13.32 -2.07
CA VAL A 84 -3.81 12.37 -2.52
C VAL A 84 -5.11 13.10 -2.88
N HIS A 85 -5.66 12.78 -4.06
CA HIS A 85 -6.96 13.26 -4.56
C HIS A 85 -7.16 14.79 -4.61
N GLY A 86 -6.09 15.59 -4.62
CA GLY A 86 -6.19 17.06 -4.70
C GLY A 86 -6.89 17.73 -3.51
N LEU A 87 -7.07 17.00 -2.40
CA LEU A 87 -7.77 17.48 -1.19
C LEU A 87 -6.88 18.30 -0.26
N GLY A 88 -5.64 18.57 -0.65
CA GLY A 88 -4.67 19.31 0.17
C GLY A 88 -3.82 18.44 1.10
N TYR A 89 -4.25 17.21 1.39
CA TYR A 89 -3.56 16.34 2.35
C TYR A 89 -2.47 15.49 1.70
N TRP A 90 -1.33 15.42 2.40
CA TRP A 90 -0.20 14.59 2.04
C TRP A 90 -0.27 13.24 2.73
N TYR A 91 0.23 12.24 2.03
CA TYR A 91 0.44 10.89 2.54
C TYR A 91 1.84 10.44 2.12
N GLY A 92 2.45 9.58 2.91
CA GLY A 92 3.73 8.99 2.54
C GLY A 92 4.18 7.90 3.50
N THR A 93 5.09 7.07 3.04
CA THR A 93 5.70 6.00 3.84
C THR A 93 7.08 6.43 4.31
N LEU A 94 7.34 6.37 5.62
CA LEU A 94 8.65 6.73 6.18
C LEU A 94 9.68 5.62 5.90
N LYS A 95 10.92 6.00 5.58
CA LYS A 95 12.05 5.05 5.46
C LYS A 95 12.28 4.27 6.75
N SER A 96 11.96 4.86 7.90
CA SER A 96 12.03 4.20 9.21
C SER A 96 11.11 2.99 9.33
N GLU A 97 9.96 2.97 8.64
CA GLU A 97 9.06 1.81 8.65
C GLU A 97 9.65 0.62 7.88
N VAL A 98 10.39 0.90 6.80
CA VAL A 98 11.13 -0.15 6.10
C VAL A 98 12.25 -0.68 6.99
N ALA A 99 13.05 0.20 7.58
CA ALA A 99 14.12 -0.20 8.50
C ALA A 99 13.58 -1.00 9.70
N ARG A 100 12.39 -0.65 10.22
CA ARG A 100 11.71 -1.40 11.28
C ARG A 100 11.34 -2.81 10.83
N ALA A 101 10.75 -2.95 9.64
CA ALA A 101 10.42 -4.27 9.10
C ALA A 101 11.66 -5.18 8.98
N GLU A 102 12.77 -4.62 8.50
CA GLU A 102 14.05 -5.31 8.39
C GLU A 102 14.61 -5.75 9.75
N GLN A 103 14.60 -4.85 10.74
CA GLN A 103 15.04 -5.15 12.11
C GLN A 103 14.20 -6.25 12.76
N GLU A 104 12.90 -6.30 12.44
CA GLU A 104 12.00 -7.36 12.88
C GLU A 104 12.18 -8.66 12.07
N GLY A 105 13.04 -8.68 11.05
CA GLY A 105 13.30 -9.85 10.20
C GLY A 105 12.13 -10.21 9.29
N GLY A 106 11.33 -9.22 8.89
CA GLY A 106 10.21 -9.40 7.96
C GLY A 106 10.30 -8.46 6.76
N TRP A 107 9.38 -8.63 5.82
CA TRP A 107 9.31 -7.80 4.62
C TRP A 107 8.37 -6.61 4.88
N PRO A 108 8.77 -5.37 4.57
CA PRO A 108 7.88 -4.22 4.67
C PRO A 108 6.71 -4.41 3.70
N PHE A 109 5.50 -4.26 4.22
CA PHE A 109 4.26 -4.36 3.46
C PHE A 109 3.50 -3.04 3.50
N LEU A 110 3.41 -2.38 2.35
CA LEU A 110 2.81 -1.07 2.16
C LEU A 110 1.42 -1.20 1.53
N GLU A 111 0.43 -0.56 2.14
CA GLU A 111 -0.91 -0.34 1.56
C GLU A 111 -1.01 1.14 1.14
N ILE A 112 -0.54 1.46 -0.07
CA ILE A 112 -0.50 2.83 -0.61
C ILE A 112 -1.32 2.96 -1.89
N ASP A 113 -1.48 4.18 -2.40
CA ASP A 113 -2.27 4.42 -3.61
C ASP A 113 -1.51 4.02 -4.89
N VAL A 114 -2.21 4.10 -6.03
CA VAL A 114 -1.66 3.67 -7.31
C VAL A 114 -0.48 4.54 -7.75
N GLN A 115 -0.54 5.86 -7.55
CA GLN A 115 0.51 6.80 -7.95
C GLN A 115 1.78 6.62 -7.11
N GLY A 116 1.63 6.49 -5.79
CA GLY A 116 2.74 6.27 -4.87
C GLY A 116 3.44 4.95 -5.16
N THR A 117 2.67 3.92 -5.52
CA THR A 117 3.24 2.63 -5.94
C THR A 117 4.09 2.74 -7.21
N LEU A 118 3.65 3.50 -8.22
CA LEU A 118 4.42 3.67 -9.46
C LEU A 118 5.72 4.42 -9.21
N LYS A 119 5.68 5.52 -8.43
CA LYS A 119 6.88 6.24 -8.00
C LYS A 119 7.85 5.37 -7.20
N LEU A 120 7.31 4.54 -6.31
CA LEU A 120 8.14 3.61 -5.54
C LEU A 120 8.80 2.59 -6.46
N LYS A 121 8.06 2.04 -7.43
CA LYS A 121 8.58 1.07 -8.39
C LYS A 121 9.67 1.65 -9.28
N GLU A 122 9.59 2.93 -9.65
CA GLU A 122 10.65 3.61 -10.40
C GLU A 122 11.96 3.69 -9.58
N GLN A 123 11.86 3.96 -8.28
CA GLN A 123 13.01 4.06 -7.37
C GLN A 123 13.54 2.68 -6.92
N PHE A 124 12.63 1.71 -6.76
CA PHE A 124 12.91 0.35 -6.28
C PHE A 124 12.26 -0.68 -7.22
N PRO A 125 12.85 -0.95 -8.41
CA PRO A 125 12.28 -1.85 -9.42
C PRO A 125 12.06 -3.29 -8.96
N GLN A 126 12.73 -3.71 -7.89
CA GLN A 126 12.61 -5.02 -7.25
C GLN A 126 11.38 -5.17 -6.34
N THR A 127 10.61 -4.10 -6.15
CA THR A 127 9.38 -4.09 -5.35
C THR A 127 8.35 -5.07 -5.93
N ILE A 128 7.73 -5.89 -5.08
CA ILE A 128 6.61 -6.76 -5.44
C ILE A 128 5.34 -5.91 -5.45
N THR A 129 4.87 -5.53 -6.64
CA THR A 129 3.66 -4.71 -6.78
C THR A 129 2.43 -5.56 -7.09
N LEU A 130 1.44 -5.50 -6.20
CA LEU A 130 0.18 -6.24 -6.26
C LEU A 130 -0.99 -5.27 -6.49
N PHE A 131 -1.61 -5.31 -7.67
CA PHE A 131 -2.79 -4.52 -8.00
C PHE A 131 -4.07 -5.29 -7.71
N VAL A 132 -4.85 -4.88 -6.72
CA VAL A 132 -6.12 -5.53 -6.37
C VAL A 132 -7.28 -4.87 -7.08
N ARG A 133 -8.06 -5.67 -7.82
CA ARG A 133 -9.28 -5.24 -8.49
C ARG A 133 -10.46 -6.17 -8.30
N THR A 134 -11.66 -5.73 -8.64
CA THR A 134 -12.83 -6.62 -8.78
C THR A 134 -12.86 -7.26 -10.17
N SER A 135 -13.71 -8.27 -10.36
CA SER A 135 -13.95 -8.88 -11.66
C SER A 135 -14.57 -7.91 -12.68
N SER A 136 -15.40 -6.97 -12.25
CA SER A 136 -16.10 -6.03 -13.14
C SER A 136 -16.40 -4.66 -12.51
N ASP A 137 -16.71 -3.69 -13.38
CA ASP A 137 -17.16 -2.34 -13.03
C ASP A 137 -18.46 -2.37 -12.19
N GLU A 138 -19.40 -3.26 -12.51
CA GLU A 138 -20.65 -3.40 -11.77
C GLU A 138 -20.42 -3.82 -10.32
N GLU A 139 -19.38 -4.62 -10.06
CA GLU A 139 -19.03 -5.04 -8.70
C GLU A 139 -18.41 -3.88 -7.90
N TYR A 140 -17.64 -2.99 -8.54
CA TYR A 140 -17.21 -1.73 -7.90
C TYR A 140 -18.41 -0.85 -7.54
N GLU A 141 -19.30 -0.64 -8.49
CA GLU A 141 -20.50 0.19 -8.29
C GLU A 141 -21.36 -0.36 -7.15
N LYS A 142 -21.65 -1.66 -7.15
CA LYS A 142 -22.39 -2.34 -6.09
C LYS A 142 -21.75 -2.12 -4.72
N ARG A 143 -20.41 -2.25 -4.61
CA ARG A 143 -19.68 -2.06 -3.35
C ARG A 143 -19.72 -0.60 -2.88
N ILE A 144 -19.58 0.37 -3.78
CA ILE A 144 -19.68 1.80 -3.45
C ILE A 144 -21.09 2.12 -2.94
N ARG A 145 -22.11 1.72 -3.71
CA ARG A 145 -23.53 1.96 -3.38
C ARG A 145 -23.97 1.29 -2.09
N SER A 146 -23.41 0.12 -1.76
CA SER A 146 -23.74 -0.60 -0.52
C SER A 146 -23.47 0.20 0.76
N ARG A 147 -22.60 1.22 0.71
CA ARG A 147 -22.31 2.10 1.84
C ARG A 147 -23.44 3.12 2.10
N GLY A 148 -24.29 3.40 1.11
CA GLY A 148 -25.58 4.09 1.27
C GLY A 148 -25.52 5.56 1.71
N THR A 149 -24.35 6.21 1.72
CA THR A 149 -24.15 7.54 2.33
C THR A 149 -23.75 8.64 1.35
N GLU A 150 -23.57 8.32 0.07
CA GLU A 150 -23.01 9.23 -0.94
C GLU A 150 -24.06 9.61 -1.98
N SER A 151 -23.99 10.84 -2.51
CA SER A 151 -24.86 11.29 -3.61
C SER A 151 -24.44 10.64 -4.94
N GLU A 152 -25.36 10.62 -5.91
CA GLU A 152 -25.09 10.05 -7.24
C GLU A 152 -23.87 10.69 -7.92
N GLU A 153 -23.75 12.02 -7.84
CA GLU A 153 -22.61 12.77 -8.39
C GLU A 153 -21.26 12.33 -7.76
N VAL A 154 -21.25 12.00 -6.47
CA VAL A 154 -20.04 11.51 -5.79
C VAL A 154 -19.72 10.08 -6.24
N ILE A 155 -20.75 9.24 -6.42
CA ILE A 155 -20.58 7.86 -6.89
C ILE A 155 -19.99 7.86 -8.31
N GLU A 156 -20.54 8.66 -9.23
CA GLU A 156 -20.04 8.79 -10.60
C GLU A 156 -18.58 9.23 -10.63
N LYS A 157 -18.21 10.26 -9.86
CA LYS A 157 -16.81 10.73 -9.73
C LYS A 157 -15.87 9.62 -9.24
N ARG A 158 -16.30 8.83 -8.25
CA ARG A 158 -15.51 7.69 -7.75
C ARG A 158 -15.34 6.60 -8.80
N LEU A 159 -16.40 6.28 -9.56
CA LEU A 159 -16.32 5.32 -10.66
C LEU A 159 -15.38 5.80 -11.78
N GLU A 160 -15.39 7.08 -12.11
CA GLU A 160 -14.42 7.67 -13.05
C GLU A 160 -12.98 7.54 -12.54
N THR A 161 -12.74 7.83 -11.25
CA THR A 161 -11.42 7.62 -10.63
C THR A 161 -10.99 6.16 -10.72
N ILE A 162 -11.89 5.22 -10.42
CA ILE A 162 -11.60 3.78 -10.50
C ILE A 162 -11.20 3.37 -11.91
N ARG A 163 -11.91 3.84 -12.95
CA ARG A 163 -11.57 3.52 -14.35
C ARG A 163 -10.16 3.98 -14.72
N LYS A 164 -9.78 5.20 -14.31
CA LYS A 164 -8.42 5.71 -14.52
C LYS A 164 -7.36 4.91 -13.76
N GLU A 165 -7.67 4.49 -12.54
CA GLU A 165 -6.77 3.65 -11.74
C GLU A 165 -6.62 2.24 -12.34
N LEU A 166 -7.69 1.68 -12.93
CA LEU A 166 -7.67 0.37 -13.60
C LEU A 166 -6.74 0.33 -14.81
N GLU A 167 -6.64 1.42 -15.57
CA GLU A 167 -5.70 1.54 -16.71
C GLU A 167 -4.25 1.34 -16.26
N LEU A 168 -3.91 1.76 -15.04
CA LEU A 168 -2.55 1.68 -14.50
C LEU A 168 -2.17 0.27 -14.01
N ALA A 169 -3.10 -0.69 -14.04
CA ALA A 169 -2.84 -2.07 -13.61
C ALA A 169 -1.76 -2.76 -14.45
N GLU A 170 -1.56 -2.35 -15.71
CA GLU A 170 -0.53 -2.90 -16.60
C GLU A 170 0.90 -2.65 -16.11
N HIS A 171 1.09 -1.66 -15.24
CA HIS A 171 2.38 -1.33 -14.67
C HIS A 171 2.73 -2.17 -13.44
N TYR A 172 1.88 -3.10 -13.01
CA TYR A 172 2.12 -3.93 -11.83
C TYR A 172 2.75 -5.26 -12.19
N ASN A 173 3.46 -5.88 -11.24
CA ASN A 173 4.00 -7.24 -11.44
C ASN A 173 2.87 -8.27 -11.43
N HIS A 174 1.86 -8.06 -10.59
CA HIS A 174 0.73 -8.98 -10.42
C HIS A 174 -0.59 -8.22 -10.29
N VAL A 175 -1.64 -8.76 -10.91
CA VAL A 175 -3.02 -8.26 -10.83
C VAL A 175 -3.88 -9.33 -10.16
N ILE A 176 -4.47 -8.99 -9.02
CA ILE A 176 -5.24 -9.90 -8.17
C ILE A 176 -6.73 -9.55 -8.26
N ILE A 177 -7.56 -10.54 -8.58
CA ILE A 177 -9.02 -10.36 -8.64
C ILE A 177 -9.66 -10.78 -7.31
N ASN A 178 -10.22 -9.81 -6.59
CA ASN A 178 -10.79 -9.98 -5.25
C ASN A 178 -12.33 -10.06 -5.27
N ASP A 179 -12.86 -11.14 -5.84
CA ASP A 179 -14.28 -11.52 -5.69
C ASP A 179 -14.48 -12.51 -4.53
N GLU A 180 -13.47 -13.37 -4.28
CA GLU A 180 -13.42 -14.31 -3.18
C GLU A 180 -12.14 -14.05 -2.37
N LEU A 181 -12.31 -13.62 -1.11
CA LEU A 181 -11.19 -13.21 -0.25
C LEU A 181 -10.15 -14.33 -0.10
N ASP A 182 -10.58 -15.56 0.18
CA ASP A 182 -9.67 -16.67 0.43
C ASP A 182 -8.84 -17.01 -0.83
N ARG A 183 -9.43 -16.90 -2.03
CA ARG A 183 -8.72 -17.07 -3.29
C ARG A 183 -7.66 -15.99 -3.49
N ALA A 184 -8.02 -14.72 -3.29
CA ALA A 184 -7.10 -13.59 -3.46
C ALA A 184 -5.92 -13.67 -2.47
N VAL A 185 -6.18 -14.04 -1.21
CA VAL A 185 -5.14 -14.20 -0.19
C VAL A 185 -4.22 -15.38 -0.50
N ALA A 186 -4.76 -16.52 -0.95
CA ALA A 186 -3.96 -17.68 -1.35
C ALA A 186 -3.07 -17.40 -2.57
N GLU A 187 -3.58 -16.65 -3.55
CA GLU A 187 -2.84 -16.22 -4.73
C GLU A 187 -1.65 -15.33 -4.32
N ILE A 188 -1.89 -14.30 -3.50
CA ILE A 188 -0.83 -13.44 -2.98
C ILE A 188 0.19 -14.25 -2.17
N GLY A 189 -0.27 -15.14 -1.29
CA GLY A 189 0.63 -16.02 -0.52
C GLY A 189 1.53 -16.86 -1.42
N THR A 190 1.01 -17.38 -2.53
CA THR A 190 1.79 -18.15 -3.50
C THR A 190 2.89 -17.29 -4.15
N ILE A 191 2.55 -16.07 -4.57
CA ILE A 191 3.51 -15.11 -5.14
C ILE A 191 4.64 -14.82 -4.14
N LEU A 192 4.29 -14.50 -2.89
CA LEU A 192 5.27 -14.17 -1.85
C LEU A 192 6.19 -15.35 -1.53
N LYS A 193 5.63 -16.55 -1.43
CA LYS A 193 6.40 -17.78 -1.19
C LYS A 193 7.35 -18.10 -2.34
N GLN A 194 6.91 -17.93 -3.59
CA GLN A 194 7.78 -18.12 -4.75
C GLN A 194 8.94 -17.12 -4.69
N ARG A 195 8.66 -15.85 -4.38
CA ARG A 195 9.71 -14.84 -4.26
C ARG A 195 10.73 -15.17 -3.17
N GLU A 196 10.29 -15.68 -2.02
CA GLU A 196 11.18 -16.10 -0.94
C GLU A 196 12.11 -17.24 -1.38
N GLN A 197 11.59 -18.21 -2.14
CA GLN A 197 12.37 -19.31 -2.70
C GLN A 197 13.44 -18.83 -3.69
N GLU A 198 13.10 -17.88 -4.56
CA GLU A 198 14.05 -17.26 -5.51
C GLU A 198 15.21 -16.56 -4.78
N LEU A 199 14.90 -15.79 -3.73
CA LEU A 199 15.93 -15.11 -2.92
C LEU A 199 16.84 -16.10 -2.20
N ASN A 200 16.27 -17.19 -1.68
CA ASN A 200 17.05 -18.22 -0.99
C ASN A 200 17.93 -19.01 -1.97
N ALA A 201 17.45 -19.27 -3.19
CA ALA A 201 18.23 -19.95 -4.23
C ALA A 201 19.40 -19.08 -4.75
N GLY A 202 19.21 -17.76 -4.84
CA GLY A 202 20.26 -16.83 -5.28
C GLY A 202 21.33 -16.50 -4.22
N ARG A 203 21.15 -16.96 -2.97
CA ARG A 203 22.10 -16.80 -1.86
C ARG A 203 23.05 -17.99 -1.67
N ILE A 204 22.91 -19.04 -2.49
CA ILE A 204 23.75 -20.24 -2.52
C ILE A 204 24.83 -20.08 -3.60
#